data_AF-A0A437PWV1-F1
#
_entry.id   AF-A0A437PWV1-F1
#
_cell.length_a   1.000
_cell.length_b   1.000
_cell.length_c   1.000
_cell.angle_alpha   90.00
_cell.angle_beta   90.00
_cell.angle_gamma   90.00
#
_symmetry.space_group_name_H-M   'P 1'
#
loop_
_entity.id
_entity.type
_entity.pdbx_description
1 polymer ?
#
loop_
_entity_poly.entity_id
_entity_poly.type
_entity_poly.pdbx_seq_one_letter_code
_entity_poly.pdbx_strand_id
1 'polypeptide(L)'
;MEKAKQLWFLLNKIDRNKPEVFQEFTIDKEEYPFFYLLNWNEQPTDEIKRKVALQSLNRFQLRKSLQDSYKIEFSKEEANEIAIPKVNQSELIDLFLENLPVISKLKKNEIVIEEPEIDLAKQNFDFPVSETFAKILLKQGKFELALEVFKQLSLKFPEKKVYFADLIEQVEQKINK
;
A
#
# COMPACT_ATOMS: atom_id res chain seq x y z
N MET A 1 -17.82 25.65 -20.21
CA MET A 1 -17.07 25.80 -18.93
C MET A 1 -16.18 24.58 -18.78
N GLU A 2 -14.87 24.75 -18.59
CA GLU A 2 -13.93 23.61 -18.42
C GLU A 2 -14.42 22.65 -17.32
N LYS A 3 -14.46 21.35 -17.63
CA LYS A 3 -14.82 20.29 -16.65
C LYS A 3 -14.00 20.40 -15.35
N ALA A 4 -12.76 20.88 -15.44
CA ALA A 4 -11.89 21.15 -14.29
C ALA A 4 -12.45 22.25 -13.37
N LYS A 5 -13.06 23.31 -13.93
CA LYS A 5 -13.70 24.38 -13.16
C LYS A 5 -14.97 23.88 -12.49
N GLN A 6 -15.74 23.03 -13.15
CA GLN A 6 -16.93 22.38 -12.57
C GLN A 6 -16.54 21.42 -11.42
N LEU A 7 -15.48 20.64 -11.59
CA LEU A 7 -14.94 19.74 -10.56
C LEU A 7 -14.40 20.51 -9.35
N TRP A 8 -13.66 21.59 -9.58
CA TRP A 8 -13.18 22.47 -8.51
C TRP A 8 -14.34 23.12 -7.76
N PHE A 9 -15.41 23.49 -8.47
CA PHE A 9 -16.62 24.07 -7.87
C PHE A 9 -17.39 23.04 -7.03
N LEU A 10 -17.49 21.79 -7.49
CA LEU A 10 -17.99 20.66 -6.70
C LEU A 10 -17.14 20.47 -5.44
N LEU A 11 -15.81 20.41 -5.56
CA LEU A 11 -14.94 20.12 -4.41
C LEU A 11 -15.00 21.20 -3.31
N ASN A 12 -15.12 22.48 -3.69
CA ASN A 12 -14.98 23.62 -2.77
C ASN A 12 -16.30 24.27 -2.33
N LYS A 13 -17.44 23.98 -2.97
CA LYS A 13 -18.71 24.68 -2.70
C LYS A 13 -19.89 23.76 -2.39
N ILE A 14 -19.64 22.48 -2.11
CA ILE A 14 -20.67 21.61 -1.54
C ILE A 14 -20.77 21.92 -0.05
N ASP A 15 -21.84 22.61 0.33
CA ASP A 15 -22.37 22.48 1.69
C ASP A 15 -22.75 21.01 1.88
N ARG A 16 -21.86 20.24 2.51
CA ARG A 16 -22.09 18.82 2.86
C ARG A 16 -23.28 18.61 3.80
N ASN A 17 -23.95 19.70 4.18
CA ASN A 17 -25.10 19.72 5.09
C ASN A 17 -26.44 19.82 4.35
N LYS A 18 -26.46 19.92 3.01
CA LYS A 18 -27.71 19.93 2.23
C LYS A 18 -28.09 18.51 1.76
N PRO A 19 -29.28 18.00 2.13
CA PRO A 19 -29.68 16.62 1.86
C PRO A 19 -29.92 16.31 0.37
N GLU A 20 -30.34 17.31 -0.42
CA GLU A 20 -30.65 17.16 -1.86
C GLU A 20 -29.42 16.78 -2.68
N VAL A 21 -28.26 17.33 -2.31
CA VAL A 21 -26.98 17.08 -2.97
C VAL A 21 -26.55 15.60 -2.82
N PHE A 22 -26.90 14.96 -1.70
CA PHE A 22 -26.59 13.54 -1.49
C PHE A 22 -27.37 12.61 -2.43
N GLN A 23 -28.58 13.00 -2.86
CA GLN A 23 -29.38 12.18 -3.76
C GLN A 23 -28.80 12.18 -5.18
N GLU A 24 -28.33 13.32 -5.67
CA GLU A 24 -27.61 13.40 -6.96
C GLU A 24 -26.33 12.54 -6.92
N PHE A 25 -25.58 12.59 -5.82
CA PHE A 25 -24.41 11.72 -5.64
C PHE A 25 -24.74 10.23 -5.61
N THR A 26 -25.88 9.82 -5.06
CA THR A 26 -26.27 8.39 -5.08
C THR A 26 -26.60 7.91 -6.48
N ILE A 27 -27.24 8.75 -7.29
CA ILE A 27 -27.57 8.44 -8.69
C ILE A 27 -26.27 8.34 -9.51
N ASP A 28 -25.38 9.32 -9.36
CA ASP A 28 -24.08 9.32 -10.03
C ASP A 28 -23.20 8.10 -9.65
N LYS A 29 -23.33 7.58 -8.42
CA LYS A 29 -22.63 6.35 -7.99
C LYS A 29 -23.12 5.10 -8.69
N GLU A 30 -24.43 5.01 -8.92
CA GLU A 30 -25.03 3.87 -9.62
C GLU A 30 -24.71 3.92 -11.12
N GLU A 31 -24.73 5.11 -11.70
CA GLU A 31 -24.49 5.32 -13.13
C GLU A 31 -22.99 5.23 -13.48
N TYR A 32 -22.12 5.76 -12.63
CA TYR A 32 -20.67 5.83 -12.85
C TYR A 32 -19.86 5.18 -11.71
N PRO A 33 -19.96 3.85 -11.53
CA PRO A 33 -19.36 3.12 -10.41
C PRO A 33 -17.81 3.17 -10.37
N PHE A 34 -17.17 3.53 -11.49
CA PHE A 34 -15.71 3.63 -11.60
C PHE A 34 -15.19 5.08 -11.65
N PHE A 35 -16.04 6.08 -11.40
CA PHE A 35 -15.59 7.47 -11.39
C PHE A 35 -14.70 7.74 -10.17
N TYR A 36 -13.40 7.90 -10.43
CA TYR A 36 -12.30 7.84 -9.44
C TYR A 36 -12.32 8.86 -8.29
N LEU A 37 -13.32 9.73 -8.21
CA LEU A 37 -13.44 10.73 -7.13
C LEU A 37 -14.74 10.64 -6.33
N LEU A 38 -15.73 9.86 -6.79
CA LEU A 38 -17.03 9.77 -6.11
C LEU A 38 -16.94 9.02 -4.76
N ASN A 39 -15.97 8.09 -4.66
CA ASN A 39 -15.73 7.30 -3.45
C ASN A 39 -14.54 7.83 -2.63
N TRP A 40 -14.00 8.99 -2.99
CA TRP A 40 -12.86 9.58 -2.28
C TRP A 40 -13.31 9.97 -0.86
N ASN A 41 -12.63 9.44 0.16
CA ASN A 41 -12.98 9.52 1.59
C ASN A 41 -14.21 8.69 2.04
N GLU A 42 -14.79 7.83 1.20
CA GLU A 42 -15.81 6.90 1.69
C GLU A 42 -15.19 5.81 2.57
N GLN A 43 -15.69 5.73 3.80
CA GLN A 43 -15.28 4.71 4.74
C GLN A 43 -15.90 3.37 4.33
N PRO A 44 -15.12 2.32 4.03
CA PRO A 44 -15.69 1.05 3.63
C PRO A 44 -16.53 0.49 4.77
N THR A 45 -17.73 0.02 4.44
CA THR A 45 -18.61 -0.63 5.43
C THR A 45 -17.94 -1.88 5.98
N ASP A 46 -18.35 -2.29 7.18
CA ASP A 46 -17.83 -3.51 7.82
C ASP A 46 -18.03 -4.76 6.95
N GLU A 47 -19.09 -4.79 6.14
CA GLU A 47 -19.35 -5.87 5.18
C GLU A 47 -18.30 -5.91 4.08
N ILE A 48 -17.93 -4.75 3.52
CA ILE A 48 -16.89 -4.63 2.51
C ILE A 48 -15.54 -5.05 3.11
N LYS A 49 -15.22 -4.58 4.31
CA LYS A 49 -13.99 -4.97 5.03
C LYS A 49 -13.92 -6.49 5.25
N ARG A 50 -15.04 -7.12 5.64
CA ARG A 50 -15.14 -8.58 5.79
C ARG A 50 -14.94 -9.31 4.46
N LYS A 51 -15.60 -8.85 3.39
CA LYS A 51 -15.50 -9.47 2.06
C LYS A 51 -14.07 -9.41 1.51
N VAL A 52 -13.41 -8.26 1.64
CA VAL A 52 -12.01 -8.07 1.24
C VAL A 52 -11.06 -8.96 2.07
N ALA A 53 -11.29 -9.06 3.39
CA ALA A 53 -10.49 -9.94 4.23
C ALA A 53 -10.61 -11.42 3.81
N LEU A 54 -11.81 -11.87 3.43
CA LEU A 54 -12.05 -13.24 2.95
C LEU A 54 -11.37 -13.56 1.61
N GLN A 55 -11.07 -12.55 0.78
CA GLN A 55 -10.33 -12.74 -0.46
C GLN A 55 -8.83 -12.96 -0.25
N SER A 56 -8.30 -12.64 0.93
CA SER A 56 -6.89 -12.81 1.27
C SER A 56 -6.60 -14.15 1.95
N LEU A 57 -5.38 -14.67 1.76
CA LEU A 57 -4.93 -15.91 2.41
C LEU A 57 -4.91 -15.79 3.95
N ASN A 58 -4.62 -14.58 4.47
CA ASN A 58 -4.56 -14.28 5.90
C ASN A 58 -5.75 -13.43 6.37
N ARG A 59 -6.96 -13.99 6.25
CA ARG A 59 -8.23 -13.32 6.59
C ARG A 59 -8.27 -12.62 7.95
N PHE A 60 -7.66 -13.22 8.97
CA PHE A 60 -7.70 -12.71 10.35
C PHE A 60 -6.80 -11.49 10.53
N GLN A 61 -5.56 -11.56 10.02
CA GLN A 61 -4.58 -10.48 10.13
C GLN A 61 -5.01 -9.26 9.32
N LEU A 62 -5.51 -9.48 8.09
CA LEU A 62 -5.97 -8.39 7.23
C LEU A 62 -7.20 -7.69 7.83
N ARG A 63 -8.17 -8.44 8.35
CA ARG A 63 -9.34 -7.85 9.03
C ARG A 63 -8.93 -7.02 10.25
N LYS A 64 -8.01 -7.54 11.07
CA LYS A 64 -7.50 -6.83 12.25
C LYS A 64 -6.79 -5.53 11.85
N SER A 65 -5.90 -5.57 10.88
CA SER A 65 -5.20 -4.39 10.37
C SER A 65 -6.15 -3.35 9.77
N LEU A 66 -7.15 -3.77 8.98
CA LEU A 66 -8.18 -2.87 8.47
C LEU A 66 -8.95 -2.22 9.61
N GLN A 67 -9.32 -2.96 10.65
CA GLN A 67 -10.06 -2.43 11.79
C GLN A 67 -9.21 -1.47 12.65
N ASP A 68 -7.92 -1.79 12.85
CA ASP A 68 -6.98 -0.98 13.63
C ASP A 68 -6.63 0.34 12.92
N SER A 69 -6.47 0.34 11.59
CA SER A 69 -6.17 1.57 10.81
C SER A 69 -7.22 2.67 11.01
N TYR A 70 -8.50 2.30 11.13
CA TYR A 70 -9.59 3.24 11.38
C TYR A 70 -9.78 3.54 12.87
N LYS A 71 -9.35 2.64 13.76
CA LYS A 71 -9.45 2.84 15.20
C LYS A 71 -8.44 3.89 15.70
N ILE A 72 -7.29 4.02 15.04
CA ILE A 72 -6.28 5.05 15.35
C ILE A 72 -6.83 6.49 15.22
N GLU A 73 -7.84 6.72 14.38
CA GLU A 73 -8.50 8.03 14.26
C GLU A 73 -9.60 8.28 15.31
N PHE A 74 -10.10 7.23 15.99
CA PHE A 74 -11.25 7.30 16.90
C PHE A 74 -11.01 6.83 18.35
N SER A 75 -9.88 6.19 18.66
CA SER A 75 -9.55 5.83 20.06
C SER A 75 -8.88 7.00 20.77
N LYS A 76 -9.70 7.95 21.23
CA LYS A 76 -9.32 8.86 22.32
C LYS A 76 -9.55 8.26 23.71
N GLU A 77 -10.04 7.03 23.83
CA GLU A 77 -10.43 6.46 25.12
C GLU A 77 -10.02 5.00 25.24
N GLU A 78 -9.59 4.64 26.44
CA GLU A 78 -9.07 3.35 26.92
C GLU A 78 -7.56 3.12 26.77
N ALA A 79 -6.76 4.03 27.31
CA ALA A 79 -5.42 3.71 27.81
C ALA A 79 -5.43 3.74 29.33
N ASN A 80 -5.09 2.59 29.92
CA ASN A 80 -4.88 2.36 31.33
C ASN A 80 -4.06 3.47 31.99
N GLU A 81 -4.42 3.77 33.24
CA GLU A 81 -3.76 4.72 34.14
C GLU A 81 -2.26 4.45 34.29
N ILE A 82 -1.47 5.05 33.40
CA ILE A 82 -0.12 5.49 33.74
C ILE A 82 -0.29 6.99 33.89
N ALA A 83 -0.09 7.49 35.12
CA ALA A 83 -0.15 8.90 35.47
C ALA A 83 0.94 9.69 34.73
N ILE A 84 0.73 9.92 33.44
CA ILE A 84 1.37 10.99 32.70
C ILE A 84 0.69 12.25 33.23
N PRO A 85 1.42 13.24 33.77
CA PRO A 85 0.79 14.50 34.14
C PRO A 85 0.05 14.99 32.89
N LYS A 86 -1.25 15.25 33.02
CA LYS A 86 -2.04 15.92 31.99
C LYS A 86 -1.44 17.32 31.84
N VAL A 87 -0.33 17.43 31.12
CA VAL A 87 0.20 18.71 30.71
C VAL A 87 -0.88 19.28 29.81
N ASN A 88 -1.46 20.39 30.24
CA ASN A 88 -2.54 21.06 29.52
C ASN A 88 -2.04 21.31 28.10
N GLN A 89 -2.60 20.60 27.12
CA GLN A 89 -2.17 20.74 25.73
C GLN A 89 -2.30 22.20 25.27
N SER A 90 -3.26 22.93 25.81
CA SER A 90 -3.41 24.37 25.63
C SER A 90 -2.17 25.15 26.07
N GLU A 91 -1.62 24.87 27.26
CA GLU A 91 -0.41 25.56 27.75
C GLU A 91 0.82 25.25 26.89
N LEU A 92 0.95 24.01 26.39
CA LEU A 92 2.03 23.68 25.45
C LEU A 92 1.88 24.38 24.11
N ILE A 93 0.64 24.52 23.61
CA ILE A 93 0.35 25.25 22.38
C ILE A 93 0.65 26.74 22.59
N ASP A 94 0.22 27.33 23.70
CA ASP A 94 0.48 28.73 24.03
C ASP A 94 1.98 28.99 24.16
N LEU A 95 2.72 28.14 24.90
CA LEU A 95 4.18 28.21 25.00
C LEU A 95 4.87 28.03 23.64
N PHE A 96 4.35 27.18 22.76
CA PHE A 96 4.91 27.00 21.42
C PHE A 96 4.67 28.24 20.54
N LEU A 97 3.48 28.83 20.61
CA LEU A 97 3.13 30.06 19.89
C LEU A 97 3.88 31.28 20.43
N GLU A 98 4.19 31.33 21.72
CA GLU A 98 5.05 32.37 22.30
C GLU A 98 6.52 32.21 21.89
N ASN A 99 7.04 30.97 21.91
CA ASN A 99 8.46 30.72 21.68
C ASN A 99 8.85 30.58 20.19
N LEU A 100 7.88 30.38 19.28
CA LEU A 100 8.05 30.21 17.82
C LEU A 100 9.40 29.57 17.43
N PRO A 101 9.67 28.32 17.84
CA PRO A 101 11.00 27.74 17.68
C PRO A 101 11.35 27.63 16.20
N VAL A 102 12.44 28.29 15.80
CA VAL A 102 12.99 28.19 14.45
C VAL A 102 13.90 26.96 14.39
N ILE A 103 13.68 26.09 13.40
CA ILE A 103 14.54 24.93 13.15
C ILE A 103 15.92 25.47 12.74
N SER A 104 16.90 25.37 13.63
CA SER A 104 18.27 25.73 13.31
C SER A 104 18.83 24.76 12.27
N LYS A 105 19.42 25.30 11.20
CA LYS A 105 20.11 24.50 10.20
C LYS A 105 21.24 23.71 10.89
N LEU A 106 21.31 22.41 10.64
CA LEU A 106 22.39 21.55 11.13
C LEU A 106 23.73 22.19 10.75
N LYS A 107 24.60 22.42 11.74
CA LYS A 107 25.96 22.88 11.48
C LYS A 107 26.69 21.74 10.78
N LYS A 108 27.30 22.02 9.62
CA LYS A 108 28.04 21.07 8.78
C LYS A 108 29.23 20.34 9.46
N ASN A 109 29.43 20.52 10.77
CA ASN A 109 30.61 20.06 11.49
C ASN A 109 30.31 18.90 12.45
N GLU A 110 29.08 18.38 12.48
CA GLU A 110 28.83 17.09 13.12
C GLU A 110 29.34 16.00 12.18
N ILE A 111 30.34 15.26 12.66
CA ILE A 111 30.97 14.14 11.97
C ILE A 111 29.87 13.16 11.59
N VAL A 112 29.49 13.19 10.31
CA VAL A 112 28.69 12.14 9.70
C VAL A 112 29.54 10.88 9.84
N ILE A 113 29.10 9.95 10.66
CA ILE A 113 29.61 8.58 10.59
C ILE A 113 29.22 8.13 9.18
N GLU A 114 30.17 8.15 8.26
CA GLU A 114 30.00 7.63 6.91
C GLU A 114 29.70 6.14 7.05
N GLU A 115 28.41 5.80 7.11
CA GLU A 115 27.98 4.45 6.81
C GLU A 115 28.51 4.15 5.39
N PRO A 116 29.19 3.00 5.18
CA PRO A 116 29.74 2.70 3.88
C PRO A 116 28.60 2.76 2.86
N GLU A 117 28.77 3.56 1.80
CA GLU A 117 27.81 3.61 0.70
C GLU A 117 27.67 2.21 0.11
N ILE A 118 26.61 1.51 0.47
CA ILE A 118 26.32 0.18 -0.07
C ILE A 118 25.80 0.42 -1.48
N ASP A 119 26.62 0.06 -2.47
CA ASP A 119 26.23 0.06 -3.88
C ASP A 119 25.21 -1.08 -4.12
N LEU A 120 23.93 -0.76 -3.96
CA LEU A 120 22.81 -1.69 -4.15
C LEU A 120 22.77 -2.29 -5.56
N ALA A 121 23.38 -1.64 -6.56
CA ALA A 121 23.43 -2.16 -7.93
C ALA A 121 24.44 -3.32 -8.09
N LYS A 122 25.46 -3.38 -7.23
CA LYS A 122 26.41 -4.50 -7.17
C LYS A 122 25.92 -5.66 -6.30
N GLN A 123 24.86 -5.46 -5.53
CA GLN A 123 24.26 -6.52 -4.74
C GLN A 123 23.54 -7.47 -5.70
N ASN A 124 24.11 -8.65 -5.93
CA ASN A 124 23.45 -9.73 -6.65
C ASN A 124 22.15 -10.05 -5.90
N PHE A 125 21.03 -9.55 -6.40
CA PHE A 125 19.73 -9.81 -5.82
C PHE A 125 19.38 -11.25 -6.18
N ASP A 126 19.56 -12.17 -5.24
CA ASP A 126 19.15 -13.56 -5.41
C ASP A 126 17.64 -13.60 -5.61
N PHE A 127 17.21 -13.82 -6.85
CA PHE A 127 15.79 -13.88 -7.16
C PHE A 127 15.13 -15.03 -6.40
N PRO A 128 13.89 -14.85 -5.93
CA PRO A 128 13.16 -15.89 -5.22
C PRO A 128 12.87 -17.08 -6.16
N VAL A 129 13.55 -18.19 -5.91
CA VAL A 129 13.41 -19.42 -6.72
C VAL A 129 12.13 -20.16 -6.33
N SER A 130 11.02 -19.83 -6.98
CA SER A 130 9.71 -20.46 -6.78
C SER A 130 8.95 -20.67 -8.10
N GLU A 131 8.08 -21.68 -8.15
CA GLU A 131 7.28 -21.99 -9.34
C GLU A 131 6.37 -20.80 -9.73
N THR A 132 5.77 -20.15 -8.73
CA THR A 132 4.92 -18.97 -8.93
C THR A 132 5.71 -17.82 -9.56
N PHE A 133 6.94 -17.60 -9.09
CA PHE A 133 7.83 -16.58 -9.65
C PHE A 133 8.18 -16.88 -11.12
N ALA A 134 8.53 -18.14 -11.44
CA ALA A 134 8.77 -18.55 -12.82
C ALA A 134 7.54 -18.34 -13.72
N LYS A 135 6.34 -18.66 -13.24
CA LYS A 135 5.07 -18.40 -13.97
C LYS A 135 4.85 -16.90 -14.21
N ILE A 136 5.18 -16.04 -13.25
CA ILE A 136 5.09 -14.58 -13.42
C ILE A 136 6.08 -14.12 -14.51
N LEU A 137 7.31 -14.62 -14.52
CA LEU A 137 8.30 -14.29 -15.55
C LEU A 137 7.83 -14.70 -16.95
N LEU A 138 7.21 -15.87 -17.10
CA LEU A 138 6.61 -16.29 -18.37
C LEU A 138 5.49 -15.34 -18.84
N LYS A 139 4.64 -14.87 -17.92
CA LYS A 139 3.59 -13.89 -18.24
C LYS A 139 4.17 -12.53 -18.63
N GLN A 140 5.33 -12.18 -18.11
CA GLN A 140 6.07 -10.97 -18.45
C GLN A 140 6.90 -11.11 -19.74
N GLY A 141 6.92 -12.28 -20.38
CA GLY A 141 7.73 -12.53 -21.58
C GLY A 141 9.23 -12.70 -21.31
N LYS A 142 9.64 -12.84 -20.04
CA LYS A 142 11.04 -13.03 -19.63
C LYS A 142 11.40 -14.51 -19.62
N PHE A 143 11.48 -15.11 -20.82
CA PHE A 143 11.64 -16.56 -20.97
C PHE A 143 12.99 -17.10 -20.49
N GLU A 144 14.09 -16.39 -20.76
CA GLU A 144 15.44 -16.80 -20.35
C GLU A 144 15.57 -16.89 -18.82
N LEU A 145 15.10 -15.86 -18.12
CA LEU A 145 15.08 -15.84 -16.66
C LEU A 145 14.14 -16.92 -16.09
N ALA A 146 12.99 -17.15 -16.73
CA ALA A 146 12.08 -18.21 -16.30
C ALA A 146 12.73 -19.61 -16.44
N LEU A 147 13.48 -19.83 -17.51
CA LEU A 147 14.24 -21.06 -17.76
C LEU A 147 15.26 -21.33 -16.65
N GLU A 148 16.03 -20.31 -16.26
CA GLU A 148 17.01 -20.40 -15.16
C GLU A 148 16.33 -20.79 -13.84
N VAL A 149 15.21 -20.15 -13.52
CA VAL A 149 14.46 -20.47 -12.29
C VAL A 149 13.93 -21.91 -12.32
N PHE A 150 13.39 -22.39 -13.46
CA PHE A 150 12.95 -23.79 -13.57
C PHE A 150 14.09 -24.79 -13.45
N LYS A 151 15.26 -24.49 -14.02
CA LYS A 151 16.47 -25.31 -13.84
C LYS A 151 16.89 -25.37 -12.37
N GLN A 152 16.90 -24.24 -11.68
CA GLN A 152 17.21 -24.21 -10.24
C GLN A 152 16.16 -24.99 -9.41
N LEU A 153 14.88 -24.91 -9.77
CA LEU A 153 13.82 -25.69 -9.10
C LEU A 153 14.00 -27.21 -9.31
N SER A 154 14.38 -27.64 -10.51
CA SER A 154 14.67 -29.06 -10.80
C SER A 154 15.81 -29.61 -9.94
N LEU A 155 16.83 -28.78 -9.68
CA LEU A 155 17.93 -29.12 -8.77
C LEU A 155 17.47 -29.18 -7.30
N LYS A 156 16.63 -28.24 -6.87
CA LYS A 156 16.10 -28.19 -5.50
C LYS A 156 15.11 -29.31 -5.19
N PHE A 157 14.29 -29.73 -6.15
CA PHE A 157 13.20 -30.68 -5.97
C PHE A 157 13.34 -31.87 -6.93
N PRO A 158 14.29 -32.79 -6.67
CA PRO A 158 14.59 -33.89 -7.59
C PRO A 158 13.43 -34.86 -7.81
N GLU A 159 12.51 -34.96 -6.85
CA GLU A 159 11.30 -35.80 -6.94
C GLU A 159 10.37 -35.37 -8.07
N LYS A 160 10.38 -34.08 -8.43
CA LYS A 160 9.53 -33.48 -9.47
C LYS A 160 10.31 -33.23 -10.78
N LYS A 161 11.43 -33.92 -10.99
CA LYS A 161 12.30 -33.72 -12.18
C LYS A 161 11.55 -33.82 -13.50
N VAL A 162 10.70 -34.84 -13.67
CA VAL A 162 9.92 -35.04 -14.89
C VAL A 162 9.00 -33.83 -15.15
N TYR A 163 8.30 -33.37 -14.12
CA TYR A 163 7.45 -32.19 -14.21
C TYR A 163 8.20 -30.93 -14.63
N PHE A 164 9.38 -30.68 -14.05
CA PHE A 164 10.19 -29.53 -14.43
C PHE A 164 10.81 -29.68 -15.82
N ALA A 165 11.11 -30.90 -16.27
CA ALA A 165 11.59 -31.14 -17.63
C ALA A 165 10.55 -30.72 -18.68
N ASP A 166 9.28 -31.13 -18.50
CA ASP A 166 8.18 -30.75 -19.39
C ASP A 166 8.00 -29.22 -19.44
N LEU A 167 8.11 -28.55 -18.29
CA LEU A 167 8.03 -27.10 -18.20
C LEU A 167 9.20 -26.41 -18.91
N ILE A 168 10.42 -26.91 -18.74
CA ILE A 168 11.62 -26.38 -19.41
C ILE A 168 11.45 -26.49 -20.93
N GLU A 169 11.03 -27.64 -21.44
CA GLU A 169 10.80 -27.84 -22.87
C GLU A 169 9.76 -26.87 -23.43
N GLN A 170 8.64 -26.67 -22.71
CA GLN A 170 7.61 -25.69 -23.10
C GLN A 170 8.14 -24.25 -23.16
N VAL A 171 9.08 -23.89 -22.28
CA VAL A 171 9.68 -22.55 -22.28
C VAL A 171 10.69 -22.42 -23.42
N GLU A 172 11.50 -23.43 -23.69
CA GLU A 172 12.45 -23.45 -24.82
C GLU A 172 11.73 -23.34 -26.17
N GLN A 173 10.60 -24.03 -26.33
CA GLN A 173 9.75 -23.89 -27.52
C GLN A 173 9.21 -22.47 -27.71
N LYS A 174 8.98 -21.71 -26.63
CA LYS A 174 8.53 -20.31 -26.71
C LYS A 174 9.65 -19.34 -27.03
N ILE A 175 10.90 -19.67 -26.70
CA ILE A 175 12.07 -18.86 -27.06
C ILE A 175 12.37 -19.00 -28.55
N ASN A 176 12.21 -20.19 -29.10
CA ASN A 176 12.51 -20.51 -30.50
C ASN A 176 11.38 -20.17 -31.50
N LYS A 177 10.31 -19.51 -31.05
CA LYS A 177 9.10 -19.26 -31.85
C LYS A 177 8.84 -17.77 -32.00
#